data_AF-A0A519R027-F1
#
_entry.id   AF-A0A519R027-F1
#
_cell.length_a   1.000
_cell.length_b   1.000
_cell.length_c   1.000
_cell.angle_alpha   90.00
_cell.angle_beta   90.00
_cell.angle_gamma   90.00
#
_symmetry.space_group_name_H-M   'P 1'
#
loop_
_entity.id
_entity.type
_entity.pdbx_description
1 polymer ?
#
loop_
_entity_poly.entity_id
_entity_poly.type
_entity_poly.pdbx_seq_one_letter_code
_entity_poly.pdbx_strand_id
1 'polypeptide(L)'
;TNVYLVNKLISALENTESKPHLLFSSSSQEEKDNLYGASKKQGRELLASWAKKSGSAFTGLIIPNVFGPFGHPYYNSFIATFSHQLCNGELPQIQIDGEVKLIYIAELVSAIIDEIRSKKGKDICVIPHSKERKVSEVLQLLTQYQQQYFLSGIIPDLRSTFERNLFNTFRSYIDIEQHFPVKFVKHADPRGAFVEVIRLNVGGQISFSTTVPGVTRGNHYHTRKIERFAVIKGKALIQLRKVGSDKVLDFYLDGDEPAYVDMPIWYTHNIKNIGEGDLYTNFWINEFFDPNDADTYFENV
;
A
#
# COMPACT_ATOMS: atom_id res chain seq x y z
N THR A 1 0.89 -19.06 -32.80
CA THR A 1 0.65 -17.61 -32.92
C THR A 1 -0.76 -17.29 -32.43
N ASN A 2 -1.06 -16.03 -32.08
CA ASN A 2 -2.41 -15.65 -31.63
C ASN A 2 -3.48 -15.98 -32.67
N VAL A 3 -3.18 -15.72 -33.96
CA VAL A 3 -4.09 -15.99 -35.08
C VAL A 3 -4.43 -17.49 -35.21
N TYR A 4 -3.45 -18.38 -35.01
CA TYR A 4 -3.69 -19.82 -35.03
C TYR A 4 -4.66 -20.27 -33.93
N LEU A 5 -4.51 -19.76 -32.71
CA LEU A 5 -5.41 -20.06 -31.60
C LEU A 5 -6.83 -19.54 -31.85
N VAL A 6 -6.93 -18.33 -32.42
CA VAL A 6 -8.22 -17.75 -32.84
C VAL A 6 -8.93 -18.64 -33.87
N ASN A 7 -8.23 -19.08 -34.91
CA ASN A 7 -8.81 -19.97 -35.92
C ASN A 7 -9.24 -21.32 -35.33
N LYS A 8 -8.44 -21.91 -34.43
CA LYS A 8 -8.83 -23.13 -33.71
C LYS A 8 -10.11 -22.96 -32.90
N LEU A 9 -10.25 -21.83 -32.20
CA LEU A 9 -11.45 -21.52 -31.42
C LEU A 9 -12.67 -21.37 -32.34
N ILE A 10 -12.53 -20.63 -33.45
CA ILE A 10 -13.60 -20.48 -34.46
C ILE A 10 -14.04 -21.85 -34.98
N SER A 11 -13.11 -22.69 -35.42
CA SER A 11 -13.44 -24.04 -35.93
C SER A 11 -14.13 -24.91 -34.88
N ALA A 12 -13.73 -24.82 -33.61
CA ALA A 12 -14.39 -25.55 -32.52
C ALA A 12 -15.82 -25.05 -32.27
N LEU A 13 -16.04 -23.73 -32.33
CA LEU A 13 -17.37 -23.13 -32.16
C LEU A 13 -18.30 -23.48 -33.33
N GLU A 14 -17.78 -23.50 -34.56
CA GLU A 14 -18.51 -23.90 -35.76
C GLU A 14 -18.88 -25.39 -35.72
N ASN A 15 -17.92 -26.28 -35.41
CA ASN A 15 -18.16 -27.73 -35.34
C ASN A 15 -19.16 -28.15 -34.26
N THR A 16 -19.31 -27.35 -33.20
CA THR A 16 -20.25 -27.61 -32.10
C THR A 16 -21.53 -26.80 -32.20
N GLU A 17 -21.67 -25.95 -33.23
CA GLU A 17 -22.77 -25.00 -33.41
C GLU A 17 -23.02 -24.07 -32.19
N SER A 18 -21.98 -23.88 -31.35
CA SER A 18 -22.07 -23.09 -30.13
C SER A 18 -22.14 -21.60 -30.43
N LYS A 19 -23.04 -20.89 -29.75
CA LYS A 19 -23.24 -19.43 -29.91
C LYS A 19 -23.02 -18.62 -28.62
N PRO A 20 -21.84 -18.71 -27.98
CA PRO A 20 -21.57 -17.98 -26.74
C PRO A 20 -21.39 -16.47 -27.00
N HIS A 21 -21.46 -15.67 -25.93
CA HIS A 21 -20.89 -14.32 -25.95
C HIS A 21 -19.37 -14.43 -25.79
N LEU A 22 -18.63 -14.15 -26.86
CA LEU A 22 -17.17 -14.24 -26.85
C LEU A 22 -16.54 -12.89 -26.52
N LEU A 23 -15.77 -12.84 -25.43
CA LEU A 23 -14.95 -11.69 -25.06
C LEU A 23 -13.49 -11.96 -25.44
N PHE A 24 -12.88 -11.06 -26.20
CA PHE A 24 -11.48 -11.18 -26.61
C PHE A 24 -10.65 -10.04 -26.04
N SER A 25 -9.62 -10.39 -25.27
CA SER A 25 -8.63 -9.43 -24.78
C SER A 25 -7.68 -9.04 -25.91
N SER A 26 -7.91 -7.85 -26.47
CA SER A 26 -6.99 -7.17 -27.34
C SER A 26 -6.19 -6.10 -26.59
N SER A 27 -5.46 -5.23 -27.30
CA SER A 27 -4.56 -4.26 -26.71
C SER A 27 -4.64 -2.90 -27.40
N SER A 28 -4.45 -1.82 -26.66
CA SER A 28 -4.22 -0.48 -27.23
C SER A 28 -3.01 -0.41 -28.17
N GLN A 29 -2.15 -1.43 -28.17
CA GLN A 29 -1.05 -1.55 -29.13
C GLN A 29 -1.50 -1.88 -30.56
N GLU A 30 -2.79 -2.18 -30.82
CA GLU A 30 -3.30 -2.32 -32.19
C GLU A 30 -3.07 -1.07 -33.05
N GLU A 31 -2.97 0.10 -32.43
CA GLU A 31 -2.68 1.38 -33.10
C GLU A 31 -1.20 1.57 -33.40
N LYS A 32 -0.32 0.75 -32.81
CA LYS A 32 1.13 0.81 -33.01
C LYS A 32 1.55 -0.13 -34.12
N ASP A 33 2.50 0.29 -34.93
CA ASP A 33 3.10 -0.53 -35.98
C ASP A 33 4.08 -1.55 -35.39
N ASN A 34 3.55 -2.60 -34.76
CA ASN A 34 4.33 -3.72 -34.26
C ASN A 34 3.61 -5.07 -34.45
N LEU A 35 4.40 -6.15 -34.55
CA LEU A 35 3.90 -7.50 -34.83
C LEU A 35 2.88 -8.00 -33.80
N TYR A 36 3.02 -7.59 -32.54
CA TYR A 36 2.12 -7.97 -31.47
C TYR A 36 0.74 -7.32 -31.64
N GLY A 37 0.69 -6.01 -31.88
CA GLY A 37 -0.51 -5.23 -32.16
C GLY A 37 -1.23 -5.74 -33.41
N ALA A 38 -0.48 -5.96 -34.50
CA ALA A 38 -1.03 -6.52 -35.74
C ALA A 38 -1.69 -7.89 -35.52
N SER A 39 -1.04 -8.78 -34.76
CA SER A 39 -1.59 -10.11 -34.47
C SER A 39 -2.87 -10.06 -33.62
N LYS A 40 -2.95 -9.13 -32.66
CA LYS A 40 -4.14 -8.90 -31.84
C LYS A 40 -5.30 -8.32 -32.64
N LYS A 41 -5.04 -7.32 -33.48
CA LYS A 41 -6.02 -6.72 -34.41
C LYS A 41 -6.62 -7.77 -35.34
N GLN A 42 -5.77 -8.55 -36.02
CA GLN A 42 -6.22 -9.61 -36.92
C GLN A 42 -7.08 -10.65 -36.20
N GLY A 43 -6.68 -11.08 -35.00
CA GLY A 43 -7.47 -12.01 -34.19
C GLY A 43 -8.86 -11.48 -33.85
N ARG A 44 -8.95 -10.20 -33.45
CA ARG A 44 -10.22 -9.53 -33.16
C ARG A 44 -11.12 -9.45 -34.39
N GLU A 45 -10.58 -9.08 -35.55
CA GLU A 45 -11.33 -8.98 -36.81
C GLU A 45 -11.88 -10.34 -37.27
N LEU A 46 -11.11 -11.43 -37.11
CA LEU A 46 -11.55 -12.79 -37.40
C LEU A 46 -12.73 -13.21 -36.50
N LEU A 47 -12.63 -12.97 -35.20
CA LEU A 47 -13.69 -13.31 -34.24
C LEU A 47 -14.96 -12.47 -34.45
N ALA A 48 -14.81 -11.17 -34.74
CA ALA A 48 -15.94 -10.31 -35.09
C ALA A 48 -16.65 -10.80 -36.36
N SER A 49 -15.88 -11.21 -37.37
CA SER A 49 -16.41 -11.75 -38.62
C SER A 49 -17.15 -13.07 -38.39
N TRP A 50 -16.60 -13.97 -37.56
CA TRP A 50 -17.28 -15.21 -37.17
C TRP A 50 -18.60 -14.93 -36.44
N ALA A 51 -18.60 -14.01 -35.47
CA ALA A 51 -19.78 -13.68 -34.68
C ALA A 51 -20.94 -13.15 -35.55
N LYS A 52 -20.62 -12.29 -36.53
CA LYS A 52 -21.59 -11.80 -37.53
C LYS A 52 -22.20 -12.92 -38.36
N LYS A 53 -21.41 -13.93 -38.74
CA LYS A 53 -21.89 -15.09 -39.52
C LYS A 53 -22.72 -16.07 -38.69
N SER A 54 -22.33 -16.31 -37.43
CA SER A 54 -23.00 -17.30 -36.57
C SER A 54 -24.21 -16.75 -35.81
N GLY A 55 -24.36 -15.42 -35.76
CA GLY A 55 -25.36 -14.73 -34.94
C GLY A 55 -25.00 -14.69 -33.46
N SER A 56 -23.73 -14.90 -33.11
CA SER A 56 -23.23 -14.86 -31.73
C SER A 56 -22.87 -13.43 -31.30
N ALA A 57 -22.86 -13.17 -30.00
CA ALA A 57 -22.35 -11.91 -29.47
C ALA A 57 -20.81 -11.96 -29.39
N PHE A 58 -20.16 -10.87 -29.77
CA PHE A 58 -18.71 -10.71 -29.65
C PHE A 58 -18.35 -9.36 -29.06
N THR A 59 -17.41 -9.33 -28.11
CA THR A 59 -16.86 -8.10 -27.55
C THR A 59 -15.34 -8.09 -27.64
N GLY A 60 -14.79 -7.19 -28.45
CA GLY A 60 -13.34 -6.99 -28.60
C GLY A 60 -12.81 -5.91 -27.67
N LEU A 61 -12.19 -6.31 -26.55
CA LEU A 61 -11.70 -5.39 -25.52
C LEU A 61 -10.35 -4.79 -25.91
N ILE A 62 -10.29 -3.48 -26.17
CA ILE A 62 -9.03 -2.74 -26.37
C ILE A 62 -8.55 -2.25 -25.00
N ILE A 63 -7.58 -2.97 -24.43
CA ILE A 63 -7.13 -2.77 -23.05
C ILE A 63 -5.82 -1.94 -23.04
N PRO A 64 -5.71 -0.88 -22.21
CA PRO A 64 -4.45 -0.16 -22.00
C PRO A 64 -3.45 -1.02 -21.20
N ASN A 65 -2.31 -0.47 -20.77
CA ASN A 65 -1.35 -1.26 -19.99
C ASN A 65 -1.95 -1.57 -18.62
N VAL A 66 -1.92 -2.85 -18.25
CA VAL A 66 -2.53 -3.32 -17.00
C VAL A 66 -1.45 -3.44 -15.94
N PHE A 67 -1.76 -2.96 -14.73
CA PHE A 67 -0.93 -3.19 -13.56
C PHE A 67 -1.77 -3.68 -12.39
N GLY A 68 -1.13 -4.44 -11.50
CA GLY A 68 -1.80 -5.07 -10.39
C GLY A 68 -0.96 -6.20 -9.81
N PRO A 69 -1.39 -6.75 -8.66
CA PRO A 69 -0.72 -7.88 -8.06
C PRO A 69 -0.68 -9.09 -9.00
N PHE A 70 0.32 -9.95 -8.80
CA PHE A 70 0.49 -11.23 -9.49
C PHE A 70 0.77 -11.15 -11.00
N GLY A 71 1.12 -9.97 -11.52
CA GLY A 71 1.65 -9.86 -12.88
C GLY A 71 2.98 -10.61 -13.00
N HIS A 72 3.18 -11.36 -14.08
CA HIS A 72 4.42 -12.10 -14.29
C HIS A 72 5.57 -11.12 -14.61
N PRO A 73 6.67 -11.09 -13.81
CA PRO A 73 7.82 -10.24 -14.10
C PRO A 73 8.54 -10.70 -15.37
N TYR A 74 9.33 -9.80 -15.97
CA TYR A 74 10.11 -10.04 -17.20
C TYR A 74 9.28 -10.50 -18.41
N TYR A 75 7.99 -10.14 -18.44
CA TYR A 75 7.10 -10.46 -19.55
C TYR A 75 6.58 -9.19 -20.25
N ASN A 76 5.39 -8.71 -19.89
CA ASN A 76 4.72 -7.60 -20.57
C ASN A 76 4.38 -6.41 -19.65
N SER A 77 4.79 -6.46 -18.38
CA SER A 77 4.53 -5.39 -17.41
C SER A 77 5.83 -4.92 -16.77
N PHE A 78 6.23 -3.68 -17.09
CA PHE A 78 7.40 -3.07 -16.47
C PHE A 78 7.22 -2.87 -14.96
N ILE A 79 5.98 -2.64 -14.50
CA ILE A 79 5.66 -2.50 -13.07
C ILE A 79 5.90 -3.81 -12.31
N ALA A 80 5.47 -4.93 -12.90
CA ALA A 80 5.74 -6.26 -12.34
C ALA A 80 7.25 -6.54 -12.26
N THR A 81 7.96 -6.28 -13.36
CA THR A 81 9.41 -6.44 -13.43
C THR A 81 10.13 -5.58 -12.40
N PHE A 82 9.87 -4.27 -12.37
CA PHE A 82 10.55 -3.36 -11.44
C PHE A 82 10.25 -3.71 -9.99
N SER A 83 9.00 -4.07 -9.66
CA SER A 83 8.64 -4.49 -8.30
C SER A 83 9.37 -5.76 -7.87
N HIS A 84 9.42 -6.77 -8.75
CA HIS A 84 10.17 -8.00 -8.51
C HIS A 84 11.66 -7.74 -8.33
N GLN A 85 12.26 -6.95 -9.22
CA GLN A 85 13.67 -6.57 -9.16
C GLN A 85 14.02 -5.91 -7.82
N LEU A 86 13.27 -4.88 -7.43
CA LEU A 86 13.50 -4.17 -6.18
C LEU A 86 13.31 -5.06 -4.94
N CYS A 87 12.34 -5.97 -4.94
CA CYS A 87 12.14 -6.91 -3.81
C CYS A 87 13.25 -7.97 -3.71
N ASN A 88 13.97 -8.24 -4.80
CA ASN A 88 15.08 -9.21 -4.84
C ASN A 88 16.47 -8.54 -4.85
N GLY A 89 16.55 -7.24 -4.59
CA GLY A 89 17.82 -6.50 -4.53
C GLY A 89 18.46 -6.23 -5.89
N GLU A 90 17.73 -6.40 -6.99
CA GLU A 90 18.16 -5.99 -8.33
C GLU A 90 17.92 -4.50 -8.57
N LEU A 91 18.61 -3.95 -9.57
CA LEU A 91 18.47 -2.56 -10.01
C LEU A 91 17.65 -2.49 -11.31
N PRO A 92 16.42 -1.95 -11.26
CA PRO A 92 15.64 -1.72 -12.47
C PRO A 92 16.32 -0.72 -13.40
N GLN A 93 16.21 -0.96 -14.71
CA GLN A 93 16.72 -0.07 -15.75
C GLN A 93 15.61 0.38 -16.69
N ILE A 94 15.57 1.68 -16.97
CA ILE A 94 14.65 2.26 -17.93
C ILE A 94 15.32 2.28 -19.30
N GLN A 95 14.79 1.48 -20.23
CA GLN A 95 15.26 1.51 -21.62
C GLN A 95 14.61 2.66 -22.39
N ILE A 96 13.33 2.91 -22.16
CA ILE A 96 12.53 3.95 -22.82
C ILE A 96 11.65 4.61 -21.75
N ASP A 97 11.85 5.90 -21.52
CA ASP A 97 11.04 6.68 -20.57
C ASP A 97 9.80 7.27 -21.24
N GLY A 98 8.89 6.39 -21.67
CA GLY A 98 7.64 6.78 -22.33
C GLY A 98 6.52 7.08 -21.34
N GLU A 99 5.55 7.90 -21.78
CA GLU A 99 4.26 8.00 -21.09
C GLU A 99 3.41 6.77 -21.36
N VAL A 100 2.81 6.23 -20.29
CA VAL A 100 2.07 4.98 -20.32
C VAL A 100 0.66 5.19 -19.77
N LYS A 101 -0.33 4.84 -20.59
CA LYS A 101 -1.74 4.69 -20.19
C LYS A 101 -1.90 3.42 -19.38
N LEU A 102 -2.33 3.56 -18.13
CA LEU A 102 -2.43 2.51 -17.13
C LEU A 102 -3.88 2.31 -16.67
N ILE A 103 -4.25 1.04 -16.44
CA ILE A 103 -5.47 0.64 -15.73
C ILE A 103 -5.10 -0.35 -14.63
N TYR A 104 -5.73 -0.20 -13.46
CA TYR A 104 -5.55 -1.16 -12.38
C TYR A 104 -6.36 -2.43 -12.63
N ILE A 105 -5.82 -3.60 -12.29
CA ILE A 105 -6.45 -4.90 -12.59
C ILE A 105 -7.88 -5.02 -12.06
N ALA A 106 -8.20 -4.47 -10.88
CA ALA A 106 -9.55 -4.55 -10.32
C ALA A 106 -10.56 -3.71 -11.14
N GLU A 107 -10.12 -2.57 -11.68
CA GLU A 107 -10.96 -1.73 -12.56
C GLU A 107 -11.24 -2.46 -13.88
N LEU A 108 -10.22 -3.12 -14.44
CA LEU A 108 -10.38 -3.94 -15.63
C LEU A 108 -11.33 -5.14 -15.40
N VAL A 109 -11.18 -5.84 -14.27
CA VAL A 109 -12.05 -6.95 -13.91
C VAL A 109 -13.51 -6.48 -13.79
N SER A 110 -13.76 -5.33 -13.16
CA SER A 110 -15.10 -4.74 -13.11
C SER A 110 -15.66 -4.48 -14.50
N ALA A 111 -14.88 -3.87 -15.39
CA ALA A 111 -15.31 -3.60 -16.76
C ALA A 111 -15.62 -4.88 -17.54
N ILE A 112 -14.83 -5.95 -17.37
CA ILE A 112 -15.08 -7.25 -18.00
C ILE A 112 -16.38 -7.86 -17.48
N ILE A 113 -16.62 -7.81 -16.16
CA ILE A 113 -17.85 -8.32 -15.54
C ILE A 113 -19.08 -7.57 -16.07
N ASP A 114 -18.98 -6.25 -16.22
CA ASP A 114 -20.07 -5.43 -16.74
C ASP A 114 -20.39 -5.79 -18.20
N GLU A 115 -19.38 -6.03 -19.04
CA GLU A 115 -19.59 -6.49 -20.41
C GLU A 115 -20.25 -7.87 -20.46
N ILE A 116 -19.82 -8.83 -19.62
CA ILE A 116 -20.45 -10.15 -19.50
C ILE A 116 -21.93 -10.02 -19.11
N ARG A 117 -22.24 -9.18 -18.11
CA ARG A 117 -23.61 -8.97 -17.63
C ARG A 117 -24.49 -8.25 -18.64
N SER A 118 -23.92 -7.37 -19.45
CA SER A 118 -24.65 -6.64 -20.48
C SER A 118 -25.23 -7.57 -21.55
N LYS A 119 -24.57 -8.71 -21.81
CA LYS A 119 -24.86 -9.65 -22.90
C LYS A 119 -24.91 -9.01 -24.30
N LYS A 120 -24.36 -7.79 -24.45
CA LYS A 120 -24.33 -7.05 -25.71
C LYS A 120 -22.97 -7.26 -26.39
N GLY A 121 -23.00 -7.52 -27.69
CA GLY A 121 -21.79 -7.56 -28.51
C GLY A 121 -21.31 -6.14 -28.88
N LYS A 122 -20.00 -5.93 -28.85
CA LYS A 122 -19.30 -4.74 -29.32
C LYS A 122 -18.03 -5.14 -30.08
N ASP A 123 -18.04 -5.03 -31.41
CA ASP A 123 -16.86 -5.34 -32.24
C ASP A 123 -15.57 -4.68 -31.72
N ILE A 124 -15.70 -3.47 -31.18
CA ILE A 124 -14.65 -2.71 -30.51
C ILE A 124 -15.22 -2.13 -29.21
N CYS A 125 -14.63 -2.51 -28.09
CA CYS A 125 -14.91 -1.99 -26.75
C CYS A 125 -13.61 -1.40 -26.18
N VAL A 126 -13.47 -0.08 -26.22
CA VAL A 126 -12.30 0.61 -25.68
C VAL A 126 -12.43 0.72 -24.17
N ILE A 127 -11.51 0.10 -23.44
CA ILE A 127 -11.44 0.22 -21.98
C ILE A 127 -10.66 1.50 -21.65
N PRO A 128 -11.26 2.46 -20.93
CA PRO A 128 -10.55 3.69 -20.57
C PRO A 128 -9.40 3.38 -19.61
N HIS A 129 -8.28 4.08 -19.77
CA HIS A 129 -7.23 4.09 -18.75
C HIS A 129 -7.68 4.97 -17.57
N SER A 130 -7.19 4.68 -16.37
CA SER A 130 -7.48 5.48 -15.18
C SER A 130 -6.35 6.43 -14.82
N LYS A 131 -5.13 6.18 -15.32
CA LYS A 131 -3.96 7.07 -15.16
C LYS A 131 -3.03 7.06 -16.36
N GLU A 132 -2.32 8.17 -16.50
CA GLU A 132 -1.15 8.32 -17.36
C GLU A 132 0.05 8.75 -16.50
N ARG A 133 1.17 8.06 -16.70
CA ARG A 133 2.43 8.28 -15.98
C ARG A 133 3.63 7.93 -16.87
N LYS A 134 4.76 8.59 -16.65
CA LYS A 134 6.04 8.16 -17.22
C LYS A 134 6.57 6.91 -16.52
N VAL A 135 7.38 6.12 -17.22
CA VAL A 135 8.06 4.95 -16.65
C VAL A 135 8.95 5.37 -15.47
N SER A 136 9.65 6.49 -15.59
CA SER A 136 10.51 7.06 -14.54
C SER A 136 9.75 7.47 -13.28
N GLU A 137 8.58 8.10 -13.42
CA GLU A 137 7.73 8.48 -12.28
C GLU A 137 7.26 7.24 -11.49
N VAL A 138 6.89 6.17 -12.21
CA VAL A 138 6.48 4.91 -11.57
C VAL A 138 7.67 4.25 -10.88
N LEU A 139 8.84 4.20 -11.52
CA LEU A 139 10.04 3.66 -10.90
C LEU A 139 10.43 4.44 -9.63
N GLN A 140 10.31 5.78 -9.64
CA GLN A 140 10.57 6.61 -8.48
C GLN A 140 9.69 6.23 -7.29
N LEU A 141 8.38 6.03 -7.51
CA LEU A 141 7.45 5.58 -6.46
C LEU A 141 7.81 4.18 -5.94
N LEU A 142 8.13 3.24 -6.84
CA LEU A 142 8.52 1.87 -6.44
C LEU A 142 9.82 1.86 -5.62
N THR A 143 10.82 2.65 -6.02
CA THR A 143 12.06 2.83 -5.25
C THR A 143 11.78 3.45 -3.89
N GLN A 144 10.88 4.43 -3.79
CA GLN A 144 10.46 4.97 -2.49
C GLN A 144 9.81 3.90 -1.61
N TYR A 145 8.97 3.03 -2.16
CA TYR A 145 8.36 1.92 -1.40
C TYR A 145 9.40 0.89 -0.96
N GLN A 146 10.41 0.61 -1.78
CA GLN A 146 11.54 -0.24 -1.37
C GLN A 146 12.27 0.38 -0.17
N GLN A 147 12.67 1.65 -0.26
CA GLN A 147 13.45 2.31 0.78
C GLN A 147 12.67 2.49 2.09
N GLN A 148 11.42 2.96 1.99
CA GLN A 148 10.60 3.27 3.15
C GLN A 148 10.01 2.01 3.77
N TYR A 149 9.26 1.23 2.99
CA TYR A 149 8.51 0.10 3.53
C TYR A 149 9.37 -1.17 3.61
N PHE A 150 9.93 -1.61 2.48
CA PHE A 150 10.60 -2.91 2.42
C PHE A 150 11.87 -2.96 3.28
N LEU A 151 12.68 -1.90 3.26
CA LEU A 151 13.95 -1.84 3.99
C LEU A 151 13.80 -1.23 5.40
N SER A 152 12.92 -0.24 5.59
CA SER A 152 12.86 0.53 6.84
C SER A 152 11.57 0.32 7.66
N GLY A 153 10.60 -0.45 7.16
CA GLY A 153 9.32 -0.69 7.84
C GLY A 153 8.44 0.56 8.01
N ILE A 154 8.74 1.64 7.30
CA ILE A 154 8.01 2.91 7.33
C ILE A 154 6.87 2.82 6.32
N ILE A 155 5.65 3.13 6.75
CA ILE A 155 4.51 3.21 5.83
C ILE A 155 4.66 4.48 4.97
N PRO A 156 4.68 4.35 3.62
CA PRO A 156 4.81 5.49 2.73
C PRO A 156 3.57 6.38 2.77
N ASP A 157 3.76 7.64 2.38
CA ASP A 157 2.64 8.54 2.09
C ASP A 157 1.96 8.09 0.79
N LEU A 158 0.66 7.78 0.86
CA LEU A 158 -0.13 7.29 -0.28
C LEU A 158 -1.22 8.31 -0.59
N ARG A 159 -0.92 9.25 -1.49
CA ARG A 159 -1.75 10.45 -1.73
C ARG A 159 -2.92 10.22 -2.68
N SER A 160 -2.96 9.08 -3.34
CA SER A 160 -3.96 8.78 -4.36
C SER A 160 -4.32 7.30 -4.41
N THR A 161 -5.49 6.99 -4.98
CA THR A 161 -5.90 5.61 -5.27
C THR A 161 -4.88 4.89 -6.15
N PHE A 162 -4.23 5.61 -7.08
CA PHE A 162 -3.16 5.06 -7.91
C PHE A 162 -1.95 4.63 -7.08
N GLU A 163 -1.42 5.51 -6.22
CA GLU A 163 -0.30 5.18 -5.35
C GLU A 163 -0.62 4.02 -4.41
N ARG A 164 -1.83 4.00 -3.83
CA ARG A 164 -2.28 2.86 -3.01
C ARG A 164 -2.30 1.56 -3.80
N ASN A 165 -2.83 1.58 -5.02
CA ASN A 165 -2.88 0.40 -5.89
C ASN A 165 -1.47 -0.03 -6.34
N LEU A 166 -0.58 0.92 -6.61
CA LEU A 166 0.81 0.66 -6.96
C LEU A 166 1.60 0.09 -5.79
N PHE A 167 1.42 0.63 -4.58
CA PHE A 167 2.02 0.11 -3.35
C PHE A 167 1.57 -1.32 -3.05
N ASN A 168 0.26 -1.60 -3.17
CA ASN A 168 -0.24 -2.96 -3.00
C ASN A 168 0.25 -3.91 -4.11
N THR A 169 0.44 -3.40 -5.32
CA THR A 169 1.08 -4.16 -6.41
C THR A 169 2.52 -4.51 -6.04
N PHE A 170 3.32 -3.53 -5.63
CA PHE A 170 4.70 -3.73 -5.17
C PHE A 170 4.81 -4.77 -4.07
N ARG A 171 3.98 -4.65 -3.02
CA ARG A 171 3.96 -5.58 -1.88
C ARG A 171 3.65 -7.03 -2.28
N SER A 172 2.94 -7.26 -3.39
CA SER A 172 2.66 -8.62 -3.87
C SER A 172 3.88 -9.37 -4.40
N TYR A 173 5.00 -8.67 -4.61
CA TYR A 173 6.28 -9.25 -5.06
C TYR A 173 7.28 -9.49 -3.93
N ILE A 174 6.92 -9.15 -2.69
CA ILE A 174 7.74 -9.47 -1.51
C ILE A 174 7.62 -10.98 -1.23
N ASP A 175 8.75 -11.64 -0.99
CA ASP A 175 8.78 -13.00 -0.47
C ASP A 175 8.26 -12.99 0.97
N ILE A 176 6.97 -13.26 1.14
CA ILE A 176 6.28 -13.19 2.42
C ILE A 176 6.89 -14.17 3.44
N GLU A 177 7.31 -15.36 3.00
CA GLU A 177 7.84 -16.40 3.89
C GLU A 177 9.21 -16.02 4.44
N GLN A 178 10.08 -15.44 3.60
CA GLN A 178 11.42 -15.04 4.02
C GLN A 178 11.45 -13.65 4.69
N HIS A 179 10.51 -12.76 4.35
CA HIS A 179 10.49 -11.40 4.87
C HIS A 179 9.89 -11.30 6.29
N PHE A 180 8.91 -12.14 6.62
CA PHE A 180 8.21 -12.06 7.90
C PHE A 180 8.53 -13.24 8.84
N PRO A 181 8.52 -13.03 10.16
CA PRO A 181 8.24 -11.78 10.86
C PRO A 181 9.47 -10.84 10.90
N VAL A 182 9.25 -9.55 10.63
CA VAL A 182 10.23 -8.50 10.95
C VAL A 182 10.22 -8.29 12.47
N LYS A 183 11.37 -8.44 13.12
CA LYS A 183 11.49 -8.30 14.58
C LYS A 183 11.73 -6.84 14.95
N PHE A 184 11.03 -6.36 15.98
CA PHE A 184 11.29 -5.05 16.55
C PHE A 184 12.53 -5.04 17.44
N VAL A 185 13.19 -3.88 17.52
CA VAL A 185 14.21 -3.61 18.53
C VAL A 185 13.50 -3.33 19.86
N LYS A 186 13.83 -4.13 20.88
CA LYS A 186 13.31 -3.95 22.24
C LYS A 186 14.34 -3.23 23.11
N HIS A 187 14.03 -2.01 23.53
CA HIS A 187 14.84 -1.26 24.49
C HIS A 187 14.32 -1.54 25.90
N ALA A 188 15.05 -2.32 26.70
CA ALA A 188 14.63 -2.73 28.04
C ALA A 188 15.60 -2.26 29.12
N ASP A 189 15.06 -1.88 30.27
CA ASP A 189 15.79 -1.51 31.49
C ASP A 189 14.97 -1.94 32.74
N PRO A 190 15.47 -1.77 33.98
CA PRO A 190 14.74 -2.22 35.18
C PRO A 190 13.35 -1.60 35.39
N ARG A 191 13.02 -0.51 34.68
CA ARG A 191 11.71 0.16 34.70
C ARG A 191 10.69 -0.52 33.80
N GLY A 192 11.14 -1.37 32.88
CA GLY A 192 10.33 -2.09 31.90
C GLY A 192 10.94 -2.07 30.50
N ALA A 193 10.11 -2.08 29.46
CA ALA A 193 10.57 -2.10 28.07
C ALA A 193 9.85 -1.07 27.20
N PHE A 194 10.51 -0.59 26.16
CA PHE A 194 10.00 0.29 25.13
C PHE A 194 10.27 -0.32 23.75
N VAL A 195 9.27 -0.29 22.88
CA VAL A 195 9.34 -0.85 21.52
C VAL A 195 8.62 0.09 20.56
N GLU A 196 9.31 0.49 19.49
CA GLU A 196 8.68 1.20 18.37
C GLU A 196 7.93 0.22 17.47
N VAL A 197 6.67 0.49 17.16
CA VAL A 197 5.79 -0.45 16.46
C VAL A 197 5.58 -0.08 15.01
N ILE A 198 5.35 1.20 14.74
CA ILE A 198 5.08 1.67 13.38
C ILE A 198 5.51 3.12 13.22
N ARG A 199 6.15 3.40 12.09
CA ARG A 199 6.51 4.74 11.63
C ARG A 199 5.69 5.05 10.38
N LEU A 200 5.01 6.18 10.38
CA LEU A 200 4.15 6.63 9.30
C LEU A 200 4.73 7.93 8.76
N ASN A 201 5.02 8.00 7.46
CA ASN A 201 5.39 9.28 6.83
C ASN A 201 4.27 10.32 6.92
N VAL A 202 3.03 9.85 7.17
CA VAL A 202 1.87 10.69 7.47
C VAL A 202 1.30 10.25 8.81
N GLY A 203 1.32 11.14 9.80
CA GLY A 203 0.76 10.85 11.12
C GLY A 203 1.73 10.19 12.09
N GLY A 204 3.03 10.42 11.97
CA GLY A 204 3.98 10.25 13.07
C GLY A 204 4.41 8.82 13.39
N GLN A 205 4.73 8.56 14.66
CA GLN A 205 5.31 7.32 15.16
C GLN A 205 4.45 6.74 16.28
N ILE A 206 4.23 5.43 16.28
CA ILE A 206 3.59 4.71 17.37
C ILE A 206 4.60 3.76 18.02
N SER A 207 4.64 3.78 19.34
CA SER A 207 5.42 2.88 20.18
C SER A 207 4.57 2.35 21.33
N PHE A 208 5.06 1.34 22.05
CA PHE A 208 4.49 0.96 23.31
C PHE A 208 5.56 0.78 24.37
N SER A 209 5.16 0.89 25.63
CA SER A 209 5.99 0.52 26.76
C SER A 209 5.29 -0.39 27.73
N THR A 210 6.09 -1.16 28.45
CA THR A 210 5.74 -1.78 29.71
C THR A 210 6.44 -1.01 30.83
N THR A 211 5.73 -0.71 31.91
CA THR A 211 6.27 -0.03 33.09
C THR A 211 5.90 -0.82 34.34
N VAL A 212 6.88 -1.20 35.15
CA VAL A 212 6.66 -1.99 36.38
C VAL A 212 6.00 -1.15 37.50
N PRO A 213 5.36 -1.78 38.50
CA PRO A 213 4.67 -1.07 39.59
C PRO A 213 5.50 0.01 40.28
N GLY A 214 4.89 1.17 40.55
CA GLY A 214 5.48 2.27 41.30
C GLY A 214 6.45 3.16 40.50
N VAL A 215 6.84 2.77 39.29
CA VAL A 215 7.81 3.50 38.47
C VAL A 215 7.17 4.66 37.72
N THR A 216 7.87 5.79 37.70
CA THR A 216 7.55 6.99 36.90
C THR A 216 8.51 7.13 35.71
N ARG A 217 7.99 7.52 34.54
CA ARG A 217 8.73 7.87 33.33
C ARG A 217 8.26 9.23 32.81
N GLY A 218 9.13 9.96 32.11
CA GLY A 218 8.83 11.32 31.65
C GLY A 218 9.67 12.35 32.39
N ASN A 219 9.02 13.36 32.98
CA ASN A 219 9.63 14.58 33.53
C ASN A 219 10.43 15.34 32.47
N HIS A 220 9.79 15.59 31.34
CA HIS A 220 10.29 16.43 30.29
C HIS A 220 9.14 17.13 29.56
N TYR A 221 9.48 18.14 28.78
CA TYR A 221 8.56 18.80 27.86
C TYR A 221 9.17 18.90 26.45
N HIS A 222 8.31 19.26 25.51
CA HIS A 222 8.62 19.46 24.10
C HIS A 222 8.22 20.86 23.65
N THR A 223 8.87 21.39 22.61
CA THR A 223 8.50 22.69 22.02
C THR A 223 7.71 22.57 20.74
N ARG A 224 7.80 21.42 20.05
CA ARG A 224 7.07 21.11 18.81
C ARG A 224 6.54 19.66 18.74
N LYS A 225 7.15 18.72 19.47
CA LYS A 225 6.62 17.36 19.59
C LYS A 225 5.33 17.37 20.40
N ILE A 226 4.31 16.73 19.85
CA ILE A 226 3.06 16.44 20.53
C ILE A 226 2.90 14.94 20.58
N GLU A 227 2.33 14.47 21.69
CA GLU A 227 2.22 13.05 21.94
C GLU A 227 0.82 12.68 22.44
N ARG A 228 0.48 11.41 22.32
CA ARG A 228 -0.71 10.81 22.93
C ARG A 228 -0.30 9.57 23.70
N PHE A 229 -0.60 9.55 24.99
CA PHE A 229 -0.35 8.40 25.85
C PHE A 229 -1.67 7.68 26.08
N ALA A 230 -1.81 6.46 25.55
CA ALA A 230 -3.00 5.63 25.69
C ALA A 230 -2.71 4.41 26.56
N VAL A 231 -3.43 4.25 27.67
CA VAL A 231 -3.27 3.13 28.59
C VAL A 231 -4.21 2.00 28.17
N ILE A 232 -3.64 0.83 27.86
CA ILE A 232 -4.38 -0.33 27.32
C ILE A 232 -4.41 -1.50 28.32
N LYS A 233 -3.55 -1.49 29.35
CA LYS A 233 -3.57 -2.46 30.45
C LYS A 233 -2.88 -1.86 31.68
N GLY A 234 -3.41 -2.14 32.87
CA GLY A 234 -2.86 -1.64 34.14
C GLY A 234 -3.37 -0.25 34.51
N LYS A 235 -2.90 0.30 35.63
CA LYS A 235 -3.38 1.58 36.17
C LYS A 235 -2.27 2.62 36.15
N ALA A 236 -2.57 3.81 35.62
CA ALA A 236 -1.60 4.88 35.49
C ALA A 236 -2.08 6.18 36.13
N LEU A 237 -1.12 6.97 36.61
CA LEU A 237 -1.27 8.40 36.84
C LEU A 237 -0.41 9.14 35.81
N ILE A 238 -1.05 9.91 34.94
CA ILE A 238 -0.37 10.86 34.06
C ILE A 238 -0.47 12.23 34.70
N GLN A 239 0.65 12.96 34.77
CA GLN A 239 0.68 14.32 35.32
C GLN A 239 1.17 15.31 34.28
N LEU A 240 0.53 16.48 34.20
CA LEU A 240 0.93 17.61 33.35
C LEU A 240 1.13 18.87 34.19
N ARG A 241 2.19 19.64 33.93
CA ARG A 241 2.37 20.99 34.47
C ARG A 241 2.90 21.92 33.38
N LYS A 242 2.27 23.09 33.23
CA LYS A 242 2.74 24.11 32.30
C LYS A 242 4.09 24.66 32.77
N VAL A 243 5.07 24.79 31.86
CA VAL A 243 6.35 25.43 32.17
C VAL A 243 6.12 26.84 32.72
N GLY A 244 6.74 27.16 33.86
CA GLY A 244 6.55 28.43 34.58
C GLY A 244 5.27 28.54 35.43
N SER A 245 4.53 27.46 35.62
CA SER A 245 3.37 27.39 36.54
C SER A 245 3.58 26.30 37.59
N ASP A 246 2.98 26.46 38.77
CA ASP A 246 2.97 25.45 39.85
C ASP A 246 1.73 24.53 39.81
N LYS A 247 0.81 24.76 38.87
CA LYS A 247 -0.44 23.98 38.78
C LYS A 247 -0.19 22.63 38.08
N VAL A 248 -0.27 21.56 38.85
CA VAL A 248 -0.23 20.17 38.35
C VAL A 248 -1.65 19.68 38.04
N LEU A 249 -1.81 19.01 36.90
CA LEU A 249 -3.03 18.31 36.50
C LEU A 249 -2.78 16.81 36.59
N ASP A 250 -3.60 16.11 37.37
CA ASP A 250 -3.53 14.66 37.56
C ASP A 250 -4.62 13.95 36.77
N PHE A 251 -4.24 12.94 36.01
CA PHE A 251 -5.12 12.10 35.21
C PHE A 251 -4.93 10.63 35.59
N TYR A 252 -5.97 10.01 36.16
CA TYR A 252 -5.97 8.59 36.54
C TYR A 252 -6.59 7.77 35.42
N LEU A 253 -5.86 6.77 34.92
CA LEU A 253 -6.28 5.92 33.80
C LEU A 253 -6.29 4.46 34.24
N ASP A 254 -7.27 3.70 33.76
CA ASP A 254 -7.40 2.26 33.96
C ASP A 254 -7.46 1.54 32.61
N GLY A 255 -6.63 0.52 32.41
CA GLY A 255 -6.63 -0.27 31.18
C GLY A 255 -7.89 -1.12 30.98
N ASP A 256 -8.68 -1.34 32.03
CA ASP A 256 -10.01 -1.97 31.90
C ASP A 256 -11.03 -1.01 31.26
N GLU A 257 -10.78 0.29 31.31
CA GLU A 257 -11.51 1.36 30.61
C GLU A 257 -10.53 2.21 29.77
N PRO A 258 -10.01 1.67 28.64
CA PRO A 258 -8.92 2.30 27.91
C PRO A 258 -9.17 3.77 27.57
N ALA A 259 -8.24 4.62 28.01
CA ALA A 259 -8.29 6.07 27.84
C ALA A 259 -6.92 6.62 27.41
N TYR A 260 -6.90 7.89 27.00
CA TYR A 260 -5.67 8.57 26.61
C TYR A 260 -5.59 10.00 27.15
N VAL A 261 -4.37 10.52 27.24
CA VAL A 261 -4.07 11.94 27.48
C VAL A 261 -3.11 12.41 26.39
N ASP A 262 -3.38 13.58 25.81
CA ASP A 262 -2.47 14.23 24.85
C ASP A 262 -1.47 15.12 25.60
N MET A 263 -0.18 15.01 25.27
CA MET A 263 0.90 15.82 25.83
C MET A 263 1.06 17.08 24.96
N PRO A 264 0.63 18.26 25.44
CA PRO A 264 0.81 19.50 24.69
C PRO A 264 2.25 20.02 24.81
N ILE A 265 2.70 20.79 23.81
CA ILE A 265 3.97 21.50 23.88
C ILE A 265 3.99 22.47 25.07
N TRP A 266 5.16 22.68 25.67
CA TRP A 266 5.36 23.53 26.85
C TRP A 266 4.66 23.06 28.14
N TYR A 267 4.31 21.79 28.21
CA TYR A 267 3.91 21.14 29.46
C TYR A 267 4.88 20.02 29.76
N THR A 268 5.55 20.13 30.91
CA THR A 268 6.28 18.97 31.42
C THR A 268 5.28 17.93 31.86
N HIS A 269 5.60 16.68 31.58
CA HIS A 269 4.69 15.58 31.78
C HIS A 269 5.40 14.31 32.21
N ASN A 270 4.68 13.47 32.96
CA ASN A 270 5.13 12.16 33.35
C ASN A 270 3.97 11.16 33.35
N ILE A 271 4.33 9.87 33.39
CA ILE A 271 3.40 8.76 33.61
C ILE A 271 3.97 7.84 34.68
N LYS A 272 3.15 7.48 35.66
CA LYS A 272 3.49 6.58 36.76
C LYS A 272 2.59 5.36 36.74
N ASN A 273 3.17 4.17 36.90
CA ASN A 273 2.38 2.98 37.21
C ASN A 273 1.94 3.01 38.67
N ILE A 274 0.63 3.07 38.90
CA ILE A 274 0.00 3.09 40.23
C ILE A 274 -0.73 1.77 40.55
N GLY A 275 -0.66 0.79 39.67
CA GLY A 275 -1.21 -0.56 39.86
C GLY A 275 -0.19 -1.55 40.43
N GLU A 276 -0.64 -2.80 40.60
CA GLU A 276 0.17 -3.90 41.14
C GLU A 276 0.86 -4.75 40.07
N GLY A 277 0.44 -4.63 38.80
CA GLY A 277 1.02 -5.33 37.65
C GLY A 277 1.65 -4.39 36.63
N ASP A 278 2.20 -4.95 35.55
CA ASP A 278 2.78 -4.15 34.47
C ASP A 278 1.75 -3.24 33.79
N LEU A 279 2.09 -1.96 33.67
CA LEU A 279 1.36 -0.96 32.92
C LEU A 279 1.78 -1.02 31.45
N TYR A 280 0.81 -1.16 30.54
CA TYR A 280 1.03 -1.08 29.10
C TYR A 280 0.48 0.25 28.58
N THR A 281 1.37 1.03 27.98
CA THR A 281 1.04 2.33 27.40
C THR A 281 1.47 2.37 25.96
N ASN A 282 0.54 2.69 25.07
CA ASN A 282 0.83 3.05 23.68
C ASN A 282 1.10 4.55 23.60
N PHE A 283 2.13 4.92 22.86
CA PHE A 283 2.50 6.31 22.59
C PHE A 283 2.34 6.57 21.11
N TRP A 284 1.68 7.65 20.76
CA TRP A 284 1.78 8.25 19.43
C TRP A 284 2.54 9.58 19.55
N ILE A 285 3.42 9.86 18.59
CA ILE A 285 4.22 11.10 18.52
C ILE A 285 4.11 11.62 17.09
N ASN A 286 3.99 12.94 16.89
CA ASN A 286 3.80 13.53 15.56
C ASN A 286 5.02 13.45 14.61
N GLU A 287 6.24 13.30 15.12
CA GLU A 287 7.47 13.19 14.34
C GLU A 287 8.36 12.03 14.84
N PHE A 288 9.35 11.62 14.03
CA PHE A 288 10.27 10.54 14.39
C PHE A 288 11.29 11.00 15.43
N PHE A 289 11.79 10.07 16.24
CA PHE A 289 12.89 10.36 17.14
C PHE A 289 14.21 10.59 16.36
N ASP A 290 14.79 11.78 16.51
CA ASP A 290 16.15 12.12 16.06
C ASP A 290 17.03 12.44 17.28
N PRO A 291 18.11 11.68 17.55
CA PRO A 291 18.99 11.96 18.68
C PRO A 291 19.76 13.29 18.55
N ASN A 292 19.93 13.83 17.33
CA ASN A 292 20.60 15.12 17.11
C ASN A 292 19.64 16.32 17.26
N ASP A 293 18.33 16.07 17.23
CA ASP A 293 17.27 17.07 17.41
C ASP A 293 16.11 16.44 18.21
N ALA A 294 16.39 16.14 19.47
CA ALA A 294 15.49 15.36 20.31
C ALA A 294 14.20 16.10 20.72
N ASP A 295 14.18 17.45 20.64
CA ASP A 295 13.12 18.33 21.17
C ASP A 295 12.65 17.93 22.57
N THR A 296 13.53 17.40 23.43
CA THR A 296 13.15 16.85 24.74
C THR A 296 13.96 17.57 25.82
N TYR A 297 13.28 18.29 26.71
CA TYR A 297 13.91 19.12 27.73
C TYR A 297 13.47 18.65 29.11
N PHE A 298 14.44 18.29 29.95
CA PHE A 298 14.17 17.78 31.28
C PHE A 298 13.62 18.89 32.20
N GLU A 299 12.47 18.63 32.83
CA GLU A 299 11.87 19.47 33.87
C GLU A 299 10.92 18.59 34.68
N ASN A 300 10.99 18.60 36.01
CA ASN A 300 10.07 17.80 36.82
C ASN A 300 8.64 18.37 36.79
N VAL A 301 7.64 17.50 36.79
CA VAL A 301 6.25 17.90 37.09
C VAL A 301 6.15 18.42 38.52
#